data_AF-A0A661ZI51-F1
#
_entry.id   AF-A0A661ZI51-F1
#
_cell.length_a   1.000
_cell.length_b   1.000
_cell.length_c   1.000
_cell.angle_alpha   90.00
_cell.angle_beta   90.00
_cell.angle_gamma   90.00
#
_symmetry.space_group_name_H-M   'P 1'
#
loop_
_entity.id
_entity.type
_entity.pdbx_description
1 polymer ?
#
loop_
_entity_poly.entity_id
_entity_poly.type
_entity_poly.pdbx_seq_one_letter_code
_entity_poly.pdbx_strand_id
1 'polypeptide(L)'
;ILRAIELHDRKDVQIFTSFSPETPPEILTFLSVADDLEALGIIGVYRYAEIYLKRGIPLEELGTRILANVKTRFEHLSDGCRLCDRLLEKYRQQFEDLCLFFEQYNLQLQAVSQTDSVNTGPLGVINYIRKHGLDTTELQGADSTVSDYFKKLENELAQARL
;
A
#
# COMPACT_ATOMS: atom_id res chain seq x y z
N ILE A 1 -11.40 -10.75 -21.34
CA ILE A 1 -11.68 -9.51 -20.56
C ILE A 1 -12.44 -9.83 -19.28
N LEU A 2 -13.67 -10.37 -19.30
CA LEU A 2 -14.43 -10.70 -18.08
C LEU A 2 -13.64 -11.58 -17.09
N ARG A 3 -12.97 -12.63 -17.59
CA ARG A 3 -12.06 -13.47 -16.80
C ARG A 3 -10.93 -12.68 -16.12
N ALA A 4 -10.39 -11.66 -16.78
CA ALA A 4 -9.32 -10.86 -16.19
C ALA A 4 -9.85 -10.00 -15.03
N ILE A 5 -11.03 -9.39 -15.21
CA ILE A 5 -11.71 -8.61 -14.17
C ILE A 5 -12.02 -9.49 -12.95
N GLU A 6 -12.56 -10.69 -13.17
CA GLU A 6 -12.89 -11.61 -12.08
C GLU A 6 -11.66 -12.11 -11.32
N LEU A 7 -10.57 -12.41 -12.04
CA LEU A 7 -9.41 -13.09 -11.45
C LEU A 7 -8.30 -12.15 -10.95
N HIS A 8 -8.24 -10.88 -11.35
CA HIS A 8 -7.10 -10.03 -10.99
C HIS A 8 -6.96 -9.75 -9.49
N ASP A 9 -8.07 -9.80 -8.73
CA ASP A 9 -8.10 -9.56 -7.29
C ASP A 9 -7.83 -10.84 -6.46
N ARG A 10 -7.76 -12.01 -7.12
CA ARG A 10 -7.33 -13.24 -6.46
C ARG A 10 -5.81 -13.17 -6.26
N LYS A 11 -5.37 -13.03 -5.01
CA LYS A 11 -3.95 -12.95 -4.65
C LYS A 11 -3.47 -14.15 -3.81
N ASP A 12 -4.37 -15.10 -3.55
CA ASP A 12 -4.14 -16.35 -2.82
C ASP A 12 -3.34 -17.40 -3.61
N VAL A 13 -3.22 -17.17 -4.92
CA VAL A 13 -2.53 -18.06 -5.86
C VAL A 13 -1.71 -17.22 -6.83
N GLN A 14 -0.57 -17.73 -7.27
CA GLN A 14 0.20 -17.10 -8.34
C GLN A 14 -0.55 -17.30 -9.66
N ILE A 15 -1.18 -16.23 -10.18
CA ILE A 15 -2.10 -16.31 -11.33
C ILE A 15 -1.37 -16.15 -12.67
N PHE A 16 -0.18 -15.57 -12.66
CA PHE A 16 0.60 -15.35 -13.86
C PHE A 16 1.95 -16.05 -13.80
N THR A 17 2.31 -16.68 -14.91
CA THR A 17 3.62 -17.29 -15.12
C THR A 17 4.67 -16.21 -15.38
N SER A 18 5.95 -16.51 -15.12
CA SER A 18 7.05 -15.61 -15.43
C SER A 18 7.02 -15.18 -16.90
N PHE A 19 7.33 -13.90 -17.13
CA PHE A 19 7.46 -13.39 -18.50
C PHE A 19 8.55 -14.14 -19.25
N SER A 20 8.28 -14.48 -20.51
CA SER A 20 9.28 -14.98 -21.44
C SER A 20 9.22 -14.18 -22.74
N PRO A 21 10.34 -14.03 -23.47
CA PRO A 21 10.32 -13.39 -24.79
C PRO A 21 9.44 -14.13 -25.80
N GLU A 22 9.25 -15.44 -25.60
CA GLU A 22 8.48 -16.31 -26.49
C GLU A 22 6.99 -16.35 -26.16
N THR A 23 6.61 -15.97 -24.93
CA THR A 23 5.22 -16.00 -24.45
C THR A 23 4.84 -14.62 -23.91
N PRO A 24 4.17 -13.79 -24.71
CA PRO A 24 3.75 -12.48 -24.26
C PRO A 24 2.75 -12.58 -23.09
N PRO A 25 2.72 -11.59 -22.18
CA PRO A 25 1.78 -11.58 -21.07
C PRO A 25 0.33 -11.54 -21.53
N GLU A 26 -0.56 -12.25 -20.85
CA GLU A 26 -1.99 -12.09 -21.03
C GLU A 26 -2.49 -10.79 -20.37
N ILE A 27 -3.68 -10.31 -20.78
CA ILE A 27 -4.34 -9.13 -20.21
C ILE A 27 -4.49 -9.25 -18.68
N LEU A 28 -4.79 -10.45 -18.17
CA LEU A 28 -4.89 -10.70 -16.74
C LEU A 28 -3.56 -10.40 -16.03
N THR A 29 -2.43 -10.79 -16.63
CA THR A 29 -1.12 -10.50 -16.06
C THR A 29 -0.83 -9.01 -16.01
N PHE A 30 -1.11 -8.28 -17.10
CA PHE A 30 -0.96 -6.82 -17.10
C PHE A 30 -1.82 -6.15 -16.03
N LEU A 31 -3.07 -6.58 -15.89
CA LEU A 31 -4.00 -6.03 -14.91
C LEU A 31 -3.55 -6.34 -13.48
N SER A 32 -3.14 -7.58 -13.19
CA SER A 32 -2.66 -7.98 -11.87
C SER A 32 -1.37 -7.23 -11.48
N VAL A 33 -0.41 -7.10 -12.41
CA VAL A 33 0.82 -6.35 -12.16
C VAL A 33 0.51 -4.87 -11.94
N ALA A 34 -0.31 -4.24 -12.79
CA ALA A 34 -0.67 -2.84 -12.61
C ALA A 34 -1.31 -2.56 -11.24
N ASP A 35 -2.24 -3.42 -10.81
CA ASP A 35 -2.89 -3.30 -9.49
C ASP A 35 -1.91 -3.55 -8.32
N ASP A 36 -0.98 -4.50 -8.45
CA ASP A 36 0.08 -4.72 -7.45
C ASP A 36 1.02 -3.51 -7.33
N LEU A 37 1.35 -2.85 -8.45
CA LEU A 37 2.18 -1.66 -8.49
C LEU A 37 1.49 -0.44 -7.87
N GLU A 38 0.20 -0.23 -8.14
CA GLU A 38 -0.59 0.84 -7.50
C GLU A 38 -0.83 0.63 -5.99
N ALA A 39 -0.52 -0.56 -5.47
CA ALA A 39 -0.64 -0.87 -4.05
C ALA A 39 0.63 -0.54 -3.24
N LEU A 40 1.67 0.00 -3.85
CA LEU A 40 2.95 0.32 -3.16
C LEU A 40 3.07 1.82 -2.83
N GLY A 41 4.09 2.17 -2.06
CA GLY A 41 4.43 3.56 -1.75
C GLY A 41 3.40 4.29 -0.91
N ILE A 42 3.35 5.62 -1.03
CA ILE A 42 2.50 6.48 -0.21
C ILE A 42 1.01 6.25 -0.46
N ILE A 43 0.62 6.09 -1.74
CA ILE A 43 -0.74 5.70 -2.13
C ILE A 43 -1.08 4.33 -1.54
N GLY A 44 -0.15 3.38 -1.60
CA GLY A 44 -0.28 2.05 -0.99
C GLY A 44 -0.59 2.13 0.51
N VAL A 45 0.16 2.93 1.27
CA VAL A 45 -0.10 3.15 2.70
C VAL A 45 -1.54 3.62 2.94
N TYR A 46 -2.00 4.62 2.19
CA TYR A 46 -3.36 5.15 2.32
C TYR A 46 -4.40 4.07 1.99
N ARG A 47 -4.27 3.42 0.83
CA ARG A 47 -5.24 2.41 0.34
C ARG A 47 -5.34 1.23 1.30
N TYR A 48 -4.22 0.68 1.76
CA TYR A 48 -4.25 -0.43 2.70
C TYR A 48 -4.89 -0.04 4.02
N ALA A 49 -4.47 1.10 4.60
CA ALA A 49 -5.05 1.60 5.84
C ALA A 49 -6.56 1.80 5.70
N GLU A 50 -7.00 2.55 4.68
CA GLU A 50 -8.41 2.84 4.46
C GLU A 50 -9.25 1.56 4.30
N ILE A 51 -8.82 0.63 3.44
CA ILE A 51 -9.56 -0.61 3.17
C ILE A 51 -9.64 -1.48 4.43
N TYR A 52 -8.54 -1.65 5.16
CA TYR A 52 -8.50 -2.54 6.31
C TYR A 52 -9.28 -1.94 7.50
N LEU A 53 -9.19 -0.62 7.70
CA LEU A 53 -10.02 0.09 8.68
C LEU A 53 -11.51 -0.03 8.35
N LYS A 54 -11.90 0.15 7.08
CA LYS A 54 -13.31 -0.04 6.64
C LYS A 54 -13.80 -1.47 6.82
N ARG A 55 -12.91 -2.46 6.77
CA ARG A 55 -13.21 -3.88 7.07
C ARG A 55 -13.26 -4.20 8.56
N GLY A 56 -13.05 -3.22 9.44
CA GLY A 56 -13.07 -3.41 10.89
C GLY A 56 -11.86 -4.19 11.41
N ILE A 57 -10.73 -4.17 10.69
CA ILE A 57 -9.50 -4.78 11.20
C ILE A 57 -9.00 -3.96 12.41
N PRO A 58 -8.74 -4.61 13.56
CA PRO A 58 -8.22 -3.92 14.75
C PRO A 58 -6.86 -3.26 14.48
N LEU A 59 -6.56 -2.16 15.17
CA LEU A 59 -5.30 -1.42 15.00
C LEU A 59 -4.09 -2.31 15.29
N GLU A 60 -4.21 -3.18 16.29
CA GLU A 60 -3.18 -4.11 16.75
C GLU A 60 -2.79 -5.13 15.67
N GLU A 61 -3.70 -5.40 14.75
CA GLU A 61 -3.50 -6.35 13.66
C GLU A 61 -3.22 -5.67 12.31
N LEU A 62 -3.56 -4.38 12.19
CA LEU A 62 -3.55 -3.62 10.94
C LEU A 62 -2.18 -3.70 10.24
N GLY A 63 -1.12 -3.24 10.90
CA GLY A 63 0.21 -3.20 10.30
C GLY A 63 0.75 -4.59 9.98
N THR A 64 0.59 -5.55 10.88
CA THR A 64 1.04 -6.94 10.67
C THR A 64 0.36 -7.61 9.48
N ARG A 65 -0.97 -7.47 9.33
CA ARG A 65 -1.71 -8.04 8.21
C ARG A 65 -1.35 -7.37 6.88
N ILE A 66 -1.17 -6.05 6.87
CA ILE A 66 -0.77 -5.31 5.66
C ILE A 66 0.64 -5.70 5.24
N LEU A 67 1.59 -5.77 6.17
CA LEU A 67 2.96 -6.21 5.88
C LEU A 67 3.00 -7.61 5.28
N ALA A 68 2.23 -8.55 5.84
CA ALA A 68 2.13 -9.90 5.29
C ALA A 68 1.60 -9.89 3.84
N ASN A 69 0.52 -9.14 3.59
CA ASN A 69 -0.08 -9.02 2.26
C ASN A 69 0.89 -8.41 1.24
N VAL A 70 1.55 -7.30 1.59
CA VAL A 70 2.46 -6.58 0.69
C VAL A 70 3.70 -7.40 0.38
N LYS A 71 4.27 -8.10 1.36
CA LYS A 71 5.42 -9.01 1.14
C LYS A 71 5.06 -10.09 0.14
N THR A 72 3.94 -10.79 0.34
CA THR A 72 3.48 -11.81 -0.61
C THR A 72 3.24 -11.25 -2.01
N ARG A 73 2.60 -10.08 -2.14
CA ARG A 73 2.38 -9.45 -3.46
C ARG A 73 3.68 -9.08 -4.15
N PHE A 74 4.63 -8.50 -3.41
CA PHE A 74 5.92 -8.11 -3.98
C PHE A 74 6.80 -9.32 -4.35
N GLU A 75 6.73 -10.42 -3.59
CA GLU A 75 7.36 -11.69 -3.93
C GLU A 75 6.78 -12.27 -5.22
N HIS A 76 5.45 -12.35 -5.33
CA HIS A 76 4.78 -12.82 -6.55
C HIS A 76 5.12 -11.95 -7.78
N LEU A 77 5.14 -10.62 -7.60
CA LEU A 77 5.55 -9.68 -8.63
C LEU A 77 7.01 -9.91 -9.05
N SER A 78 7.92 -10.09 -8.08
CA SER A 78 9.35 -10.32 -8.34
C SER A 78 9.58 -11.64 -9.09
N ASP A 79 8.87 -12.70 -8.72
CA ASP A 79 8.97 -14.00 -9.39
C ASP A 79 8.36 -14.00 -10.79
N GLY A 80 7.27 -13.27 -11.01
CA GLY A 80 6.65 -13.13 -12.31
C GLY A 80 7.40 -12.18 -13.25
N CYS A 81 8.04 -11.13 -12.70
CA CYS A 81 8.71 -10.07 -13.47
C CYS A 81 10.24 -10.20 -13.59
N ARG A 82 10.78 -11.43 -13.67
CA ARG A 82 12.25 -11.67 -13.77
C ARG A 82 12.93 -11.02 -14.98
N LEU A 83 12.18 -10.63 -16.01
CA LEU A 83 12.68 -9.89 -17.18
C LEU A 83 12.54 -8.38 -17.04
N CYS A 84 12.03 -7.90 -15.91
CA CYS A 84 11.66 -6.51 -15.66
C CYS A 84 12.52 -5.85 -14.57
N ASP A 85 13.81 -6.19 -14.46
CA ASP A 85 14.65 -5.75 -13.35
C ASP A 85 14.58 -4.24 -13.09
N ARG A 86 14.58 -3.43 -14.16
CA ARG A 86 14.45 -1.95 -14.05
C ARG A 86 13.11 -1.51 -13.46
N LEU A 87 12.03 -2.22 -13.78
CA LEU A 87 10.70 -1.95 -13.21
C LEU A 87 10.71 -2.32 -11.73
N LEU A 88 11.17 -3.53 -11.41
CA LEU A 88 11.25 -4.02 -10.02
C LEU A 88 12.13 -3.12 -9.16
N GLU A 89 13.25 -2.63 -9.68
CA GLU A 89 14.13 -1.69 -8.99
C GLU A 89 13.41 -0.38 -8.65
N LYS A 90 12.64 0.18 -9.60
CA LYS A 90 11.85 1.40 -9.36
C LYS A 90 10.83 1.22 -8.23
N TYR A 91 10.16 0.07 -8.18
CA TYR A 91 9.10 -0.18 -7.20
C TYR A 91 9.61 -0.77 -5.88
N ARG A 92 10.85 -1.25 -5.84
CA ARG A 92 11.49 -1.74 -4.62
C ARG A 92 11.53 -0.68 -3.53
N GLN A 93 11.93 0.55 -3.88
CA GLN A 93 11.95 1.64 -2.90
C GLN A 93 10.54 1.92 -2.33
N GLN A 94 9.50 1.92 -3.18
CA GLN A 94 8.11 2.12 -2.75
C GLN A 94 7.61 0.99 -1.85
N PHE A 95 8.02 -0.24 -2.12
CA PHE A 95 7.76 -1.40 -1.26
C PHE A 95 8.45 -1.26 0.10
N GLU A 96 9.72 -0.88 0.12
CA GLU A 96 10.52 -0.70 1.32
C GLU A 96 9.97 0.45 2.18
N ASP A 97 9.61 1.58 1.58
CA ASP A 97 9.02 2.73 2.26
C ASP A 97 7.68 2.37 2.93
N LEU A 98 6.83 1.61 2.22
CA LEU A 98 5.58 1.11 2.77
C LEU A 98 5.84 0.17 3.96
N CYS A 99 6.77 -0.77 3.81
CA CYS A 99 7.10 -1.71 4.89
C CYS A 99 7.63 -0.96 6.12
N LEU A 100 8.56 -0.02 5.93
CA LEU A 100 9.12 0.80 6.99
C LEU A 100 8.04 1.59 7.71
N PHE A 101 7.08 2.17 6.98
CA PHE A 101 5.95 2.88 7.57
C PHE A 101 5.15 1.98 8.53
N PHE A 102 4.76 0.78 8.09
CA PHE A 102 3.95 -0.11 8.93
C PHE A 102 4.74 -0.80 10.06
N GLU A 103 6.05 -0.98 9.89
CA GLU A 103 6.93 -1.41 10.97
C GLU A 103 7.03 -0.33 12.06
N GLN A 104 7.23 0.93 11.68
CA GLN A 104 7.23 2.06 12.61
C GLN A 104 5.86 2.27 13.27
N TYR A 105 4.78 2.09 12.52
CA TYR A 105 3.41 2.09 13.07
C TYR A 105 3.25 1.04 14.17
N ASN A 106 3.66 -0.21 13.92
CA ASN A 106 3.55 -1.30 14.90
C ASN A 106 4.35 -0.99 16.16
N LEU A 107 5.58 -0.46 16.01
CA LEU A 107 6.42 -0.06 17.13
C LEU A 107 5.78 1.08 17.94
N GLN A 108 5.27 2.11 17.27
CA GLN A 108 4.62 3.24 17.93
C GLN A 108 3.34 2.81 18.66
N LEU A 109 2.55 1.92 18.05
CA LEU A 109 1.32 1.40 18.65
C LEU A 109 1.59 0.65 19.97
N GLN A 110 2.68 -0.13 20.04
CA GLN A 110 3.08 -0.83 21.25
C GLN A 110 3.62 0.11 22.35
N ALA A 111 4.16 1.26 21.97
CA ALA A 111 4.79 2.20 22.89
C ALA A 111 3.81 3.15 23.60
N VAL A 112 2.55 3.22 23.17
CA VAL A 112 1.57 4.19 23.68
C VAL A 112 0.41 3.49 24.39
N SER A 113 -0.01 4.05 25.53
CA SER A 113 -1.14 3.51 26.30
C SER A 113 -2.51 4.00 25.82
N GLN A 114 -2.56 5.13 25.11
CA GLN A 114 -3.78 5.74 24.58
C GLN A 114 -3.60 5.97 23.08
N THR A 115 -3.99 4.98 22.28
CA THR A 115 -3.79 5.00 20.83
C THR A 115 -4.62 6.09 20.14
N ASP A 116 -5.80 6.44 20.69
CA ASP A 116 -6.77 7.30 20.01
C ASP A 116 -6.44 8.80 19.95
N SER A 117 -5.59 9.24 20.89
CA SER A 117 -5.16 10.63 21.03
C SER A 117 -3.88 10.94 20.28
N VAL A 118 -3.19 9.93 19.72
CA VAL A 118 -1.94 10.13 18.99
C VAL A 118 -2.21 10.82 17.66
N ASN A 119 -1.53 11.94 17.45
CA ASN A 119 -1.61 12.79 16.25
C ASN A 119 -0.24 12.96 15.57
N THR A 120 0.72 12.11 15.91
CA THR A 120 2.11 12.17 15.46
C THR A 120 2.59 10.86 14.86
N GLY A 121 3.57 10.93 13.96
CA GLY A 121 4.18 9.74 13.34
C GLY A 121 3.18 8.87 12.55
N PRO A 122 3.56 7.61 12.24
CA PRO A 122 2.71 6.69 11.47
C PRO A 122 1.36 6.39 12.13
N LEU A 123 1.29 6.27 13.46
CA LEU A 123 0.02 6.09 14.16
C LEU A 123 -0.88 7.33 14.04
N GLY A 124 -0.29 8.53 14.06
CA GLY A 124 -1.00 9.77 13.79
C GLY A 124 -1.62 9.79 12.39
N VAL A 125 -0.89 9.32 11.37
CA VAL A 125 -1.42 9.18 10.00
C VAL A 125 -2.60 8.22 9.97
N ILE A 126 -2.48 7.03 10.55
CA ILE A 126 -3.58 6.04 10.61
C ILE A 126 -4.80 6.61 11.36
N ASN A 127 -4.54 7.33 12.46
CA ASN A 127 -5.59 7.99 13.24
C ASN A 127 -6.30 9.08 12.45
N TYR A 128 -5.59 9.79 11.58
CA TYR A 128 -6.19 10.75 10.68
C TYR A 128 -7.06 10.05 9.63
N ILE A 129 -6.52 9.03 8.96
CA ILE A 129 -7.25 8.26 7.93
C ILE A 129 -8.56 7.69 8.49
N ARG A 130 -8.54 7.10 9.69
CA ARG A 130 -9.77 6.51 10.26
C ARG A 130 -10.81 7.55 10.70
N LYS A 131 -10.38 8.77 11.07
CA LYS A 131 -11.28 9.84 11.55
C LYS A 131 -11.85 10.67 10.40
N HIS A 132 -11.04 10.94 9.37
CA HIS A 132 -11.33 11.92 8.34
C HIS A 132 -11.26 11.37 6.91
N GLY A 133 -10.68 10.19 6.69
CA GLY A 133 -10.45 9.65 5.34
C GLY A 133 -9.51 10.53 4.52
N LEU A 134 -9.93 10.92 3.31
CA LEU A 134 -9.23 11.89 2.44
C LEU A 134 -9.58 13.36 2.73
N ASP A 135 -10.48 13.63 3.68
CA ASP A 135 -10.84 15.01 3.99
C ASP A 135 -9.68 15.70 4.73
N THR A 136 -8.88 16.47 3.98
CA THR A 136 -7.71 17.20 4.49
C THR A 136 -8.06 18.61 4.98
N THR A 137 -9.34 19.01 4.98
CA THR A 137 -9.75 20.38 5.33
C THR A 137 -9.41 20.79 6.77
N GLU A 138 -9.12 19.83 7.65
CA GLU A 138 -8.67 20.09 9.02
C GLU A 138 -7.48 19.19 9.40
N LEU A 139 -6.26 19.48 8.92
CA LEU A 139 -5.01 18.97 9.52
C LEU A 139 -4.65 19.70 10.84
N GLN A 140 -5.64 20.29 11.53
CA GLN A 140 -5.41 21.08 12.73
C GLN A 140 -4.88 20.20 13.87
N GLY A 141 -3.69 20.52 14.37
CA GLY A 141 -3.03 19.77 15.44
C GLY A 141 -2.24 18.53 14.99
N ALA A 142 -2.11 18.28 13.68
CA ALA A 142 -1.19 17.28 13.14
C ALA A 142 0.26 17.76 13.26
N ASP A 143 1.20 16.83 13.51
CA ASP A 143 2.63 17.16 13.44
C ASP A 143 3.13 17.31 12.00
N SER A 144 4.42 17.62 11.86
CA SER A 144 5.05 17.72 10.55
C SER A 144 5.01 16.40 9.79
N THR A 145 5.16 15.25 10.45
CA THR A 145 5.14 13.95 9.80
C THR A 145 3.79 13.63 9.16
N VAL A 146 2.69 13.84 9.89
CA VAL A 146 1.33 13.65 9.38
C VAL A 146 1.04 14.63 8.26
N SER A 147 1.38 15.91 8.45
CA SER A 147 1.18 16.95 7.43
C SER A 147 1.98 16.67 6.15
N ASP A 148 3.23 16.23 6.28
CA ASP A 148 4.11 15.93 5.16
C ASP A 148 3.65 14.66 4.41
N TYR A 149 3.13 13.67 5.12
CA TYR A 149 2.51 12.49 4.50
C TYR A 149 1.35 12.90 3.58
N PHE A 150 0.38 13.67 4.08
CA PHE A 150 -0.80 14.05 3.29
C PHE A 150 -0.45 15.00 2.14
N LYS A 151 0.52 15.91 2.31
CA LYS A 151 1.04 16.72 1.19
C LYS A 151 1.65 15.86 0.09
N LYS A 152 2.46 14.87 0.45
CA LYS A 152 3.05 13.94 -0.52
C LYS A 152 1.97 13.10 -1.21
N LEU A 153 0.99 12.61 -0.45
CA LEU A 153 -0.15 11.86 -0.99
C LEU A 153 -0.95 12.69 -2.00
N GLU A 154 -1.26 13.94 -1.68
CA GLU A 154 -1.96 14.86 -2.59
C GLU A 154 -1.17 15.08 -3.88
N ASN A 155 0.15 15.30 -3.78
CA ASN A 155 1.03 15.46 -4.94
C ASN A 155 1.07 14.20 -5.82
N GLU A 156 1.20 13.01 -5.24
CA GLU A 156 1.20 11.75 -6.00
C GLU A 156 -0.16 11.48 -6.67
N LEU A 157 -1.27 11.70 -5.96
CA LEU A 157 -2.60 11.57 -6.53
C LEU A 157 -2.87 12.57 -7.67
N ALA A 158 -2.31 13.78 -7.60
CA ALA A 158 -2.40 14.75 -8.67
C ALA A 158 -1.62 14.30 -9.91
N GLN A 159 -0.44 13.69 -9.73
CA GLN A 159 0.36 13.15 -10.84
C GLN A 159 -0.28 11.92 -11.50
N ALA A 160 -0.95 11.07 -10.72
CA ALA A 160 -1.61 9.86 -11.24
C ALA A 160 -2.89 10.14 -12.05
N ARG A 161 -3.42 11.38 -12.02
CA ARG A 161 -4.61 11.80 -12.78
C ARG A 161 -4.29 12.35 -14.18
N LEU A 162 -3.00 12.51 -14.51
CA LEU A 162 -2.49 12.99 -15.81
C LEU A 162 -2.22 11.83 -16.77
#